data_AF-A0A7V8F7V2-F1
#
_entry.id   AF-A0A7V8F7V2-F1
#
_cell.length_a   1.000
_cell.length_b   1.000
_cell.length_c   1.000
_cell.angle_alpha   90.00
_cell.angle_beta   90.00
_cell.angle_gamma   90.00
#
_symmetry.space_group_name_H-M   'P 1'
#
loop_
_entity.id
_entity.type
_entity.pdbx_description
1 polymer ?
#
loop_
_entity_poly.entity_id
_entity_poly.type
_entity_poly.pdbx_seq_one_letter_code
_entity_poly.pdbx_strand_id
1 'polypeptide(L)'
;MRDLLKAEWQRYRTWVLLYALAHLLVLAFFMRIADLGQQPLNVRRLFGAGYLVTGLLLGLHQMGTWRRPNQWLNLLHRPVAPRRIALALFAAGGLALLVAVVLPLFLAVAWQAFGSARIVDLRHVLLPIGAEWVALCAYFVGVYGMLADRHYSASALVLLLWIVLARASGPAALAVQAVATAIAFAMAMVAFRPDLGAPPRSVLATCLVAVPLQVAVYTLILVAGFVVEMGWIMLGTHPGNMPVPPAGGVTEIVRLSPRDRMLAGLKDATSPEAPLWREQVALSEVRTLERAVAPTTHRQDMSNGSPMAFDDSDARIQWTFSHDRMRYEGTSVVTGLHVGELGVGANDAPFPAVATPAPNLGHPEKSDTIIVAGNTLYRYIASTKRIVPRLALPAGEHLLTTSAIGGSVAVLGDRALYFYDSRHLLNGDMPAPRQRLAIPGHNGDLGTIEVVELVDGYLISFAFTAQAHDMRGASPFQSVWRVDDQGHTTLVATRTLMADYPPVYRYRAWWPSPAIHALREASVGLFATDDPQDDNDTPPIPSSVRTLAFMLMGASFLVGLWLASRRTMSVRTRLAWAFVCGIVGVPAVACLWLMLPAAEPEPGPRTEPAHA
;
A
#
# COMPACT_ATOMS: atom_id res chain seq x y z
N MET A 1 22.82 24.63 -24.88
CA MET A 1 22.25 23.73 -23.84
C MET A 1 22.68 24.18 -22.45
N ARG A 2 23.99 24.31 -22.20
CA ARG A 2 24.53 24.81 -20.92
C ARG A 2 24.00 26.20 -20.53
N ASP A 3 23.88 27.12 -21.48
CA ASP A 3 23.41 28.50 -21.18
C ASP A 3 21.93 28.55 -20.76
N LEU A 4 21.09 27.71 -21.38
CA LEU A 4 19.67 27.57 -21.00
C LEU A 4 19.53 27.02 -19.58
N LEU A 5 20.26 25.93 -19.28
CA LEU A 5 20.28 25.34 -17.95
C LEU A 5 20.78 26.36 -16.90
N LYS A 6 21.87 27.09 -17.21
CA LYS A 6 22.44 28.10 -16.32
C LYS A 6 21.47 29.26 -16.07
N ALA A 7 20.84 29.78 -17.11
CA ALA A 7 19.87 30.87 -17.00
C ALA A 7 18.65 30.45 -16.14
N GLU A 8 18.14 29.24 -16.38
CA GLU A 8 17.02 28.70 -15.63
C GLU A 8 17.37 28.43 -14.16
N TRP A 9 18.58 27.91 -13.88
CA TRP A 9 19.09 27.79 -12.52
C TRP A 9 19.20 29.14 -11.83
N GLN A 10 19.76 30.15 -12.50
CA GLN A 10 19.88 31.51 -11.96
C GLN A 10 18.52 32.12 -11.59
N ARG A 11 17.46 31.80 -12.35
CA ARG A 11 16.09 32.23 -12.07
C ARG A 11 15.57 31.73 -10.72
N TYR A 12 15.89 30.49 -10.35
CA TYR A 12 15.37 29.85 -9.13
C TYR A 12 16.35 29.83 -7.95
N ARG A 13 17.65 30.07 -8.19
CA ARG A 13 18.73 29.87 -7.21
C ARG A 13 18.40 30.42 -5.81
N THR A 14 17.98 31.67 -5.69
CA THR A 14 17.72 32.28 -4.39
C THR A 14 16.57 31.58 -3.65
N TRP A 15 15.47 31.29 -4.34
CA TRP A 15 14.32 30.59 -3.76
C TRP A 15 14.64 29.15 -3.38
N VAL A 16 15.43 28.46 -4.20
CA VAL A 16 15.91 27.10 -3.93
C VAL A 16 16.76 27.07 -2.66
N LEU A 17 17.70 28.02 -2.50
CA LEU A 17 18.54 28.11 -1.31
C LEU A 17 17.75 28.46 -0.05
N LEU A 18 16.79 29.40 -0.15
CA LEU A 18 15.90 29.76 0.96
C LEU A 18 15.04 28.57 1.39
N TYR A 19 14.46 27.84 0.42
CA TYR A 19 13.70 26.63 0.69
C TYR A 19 14.58 25.55 1.34
N ALA A 20 15.78 25.30 0.81
CA ALA A 20 16.71 24.30 1.35
C ALA A 20 17.07 24.60 2.81
N LEU A 21 17.31 25.87 3.13
CA LEU A 21 17.58 26.32 4.50
C LEU A 21 16.36 26.11 5.41
N ALA A 22 15.17 26.54 4.98
CA ALA A 22 13.94 26.35 5.75
C ALA A 22 13.64 24.86 5.98
N HIS A 23 13.81 24.03 4.96
CA HIS A 23 13.65 22.58 5.04
C HIS A 23 14.66 21.97 6.02
N LEU A 24 15.93 22.37 5.97
CA LEU A 24 16.95 21.92 6.93
C LEU A 24 16.61 22.31 8.37
N LEU A 25 16.09 23.52 8.60
CA LEU A 25 15.66 23.97 9.93
C LEU A 25 14.47 23.14 10.45
N VAL A 26 13.51 22.81 9.59
CA VAL A 26 12.38 21.94 9.93
C VAL A 26 12.87 20.53 10.28
N LEU A 27 13.79 19.97 9.50
CA LEU A 27 14.41 18.67 9.79
C LEU A 27 15.18 18.69 11.12
N ALA A 28 15.96 19.74 11.38
CA ALA A 28 16.68 19.91 12.64
C ALA A 28 15.73 19.99 13.84
N PHE A 29 14.61 20.71 13.72
CA PHE A 29 13.57 20.78 14.73
C PHE A 29 12.94 19.40 15.00
N PHE A 30 12.51 18.69 13.96
CA PHE A 30 11.91 17.36 14.13
C PHE A 30 12.90 16.34 14.67
N MET A 31 14.17 16.37 14.24
CA MET A 31 15.20 15.49 14.79
C MET A 31 15.43 15.72 16.29
N ARG A 32 15.15 16.92 16.81
CA ARG A 32 15.22 17.19 18.24
C ARG A 32 14.03 16.62 19.02
N ILE A 33 12.87 16.50 18.39
CA ILE A 33 11.65 15.98 19.01
C ILE A 33 11.57 14.46 18.93
N ALA A 34 11.98 13.89 17.80
CA ALA A 34 11.82 12.47 17.52
C ALA A 34 12.98 11.91 16.69
N ASP A 35 13.15 10.60 16.74
CA ASP A 35 14.01 9.90 15.79
C ASP A 35 13.31 9.74 14.45
N LEU A 36 13.67 10.59 13.47
CA LEU A 36 13.13 10.54 12.12
C LEU A 36 13.41 9.21 11.40
N GLY A 37 14.50 8.52 11.74
CA GLY A 37 14.85 7.23 11.12
C GLY A 37 13.89 6.11 11.52
N GLN A 38 13.27 6.22 12.70
CA GLN A 38 12.42 5.18 13.27
C GLN A 38 10.90 5.45 13.10
N GLN A 39 10.52 6.50 12.38
CA GLN A 39 9.11 6.90 12.25
C GLN A 39 8.25 5.88 11.48
N PRO A 40 6.96 5.72 11.86
CA PRO A 40 6.06 4.81 11.17
C PRO A 40 5.76 5.27 9.74
N LEU A 41 5.26 4.36 8.92
CA LEU A 41 4.93 4.60 7.51
C LEU A 41 4.07 5.85 7.28
N ASN A 42 3.09 6.12 8.15
CA ASN A 42 2.19 7.27 7.99
C ASN A 42 2.92 8.62 8.09
N VAL A 43 3.89 8.74 9.00
CA VAL A 43 4.72 9.95 9.13
C VAL A 43 5.59 10.11 7.88
N ARG A 44 6.20 9.02 7.40
CA ARG A 44 6.99 9.03 6.15
C ARG A 44 6.14 9.41 4.93
N ARG A 45 4.90 8.93 4.85
CA ARG A 45 3.93 9.32 3.81
C ARG A 45 3.59 10.81 3.86
N LEU A 46 3.51 11.41 5.06
CA LEU A 46 3.29 12.85 5.21
C LEU A 46 4.47 13.68 4.65
N PHE A 47 5.71 13.31 4.98
CA PHE A 47 6.90 13.94 4.36
C PHE A 47 6.91 13.75 2.84
N GLY A 48 6.64 12.53 2.38
CA GLY A 48 6.53 12.21 0.95
C GLY A 48 5.46 13.06 0.24
N ALA A 49 4.31 13.31 0.88
CA ALA A 49 3.27 14.19 0.36
C ALA A 49 3.77 15.65 0.26
N GLY A 50 4.54 16.12 1.24
CA GLY A 50 5.19 17.44 1.17
C GLY A 50 6.14 17.58 -0.03
N TYR A 51 6.94 16.55 -0.31
CA TYR A 51 7.86 16.53 -1.46
C TYR A 51 7.13 16.39 -2.79
N LEU A 52 6.05 15.60 -2.84
CA LEU A 52 5.15 15.52 -3.99
C LEU A 52 4.57 16.89 -4.31
N VAL A 53 3.99 17.60 -3.32
CA VAL A 53 3.44 18.94 -3.52
C VAL A 53 4.52 19.92 -3.99
N THR A 54 5.71 19.86 -3.40
CA THR A 54 6.84 20.71 -3.79
C THR A 54 7.24 20.51 -5.25
N GLY A 55 7.41 19.26 -5.68
CA GLY A 55 7.72 18.92 -7.08
C GLY A 55 6.62 19.38 -8.03
N LEU A 56 5.36 19.06 -7.71
CA LEU A 56 4.20 19.43 -8.52
C LEU A 56 4.10 20.96 -8.72
N LEU A 57 4.20 21.73 -7.63
CA LEU A 57 4.13 23.19 -7.69
C LEU A 57 5.30 23.78 -8.49
N LEU A 58 6.51 23.25 -8.33
CA LEU A 58 7.66 23.67 -9.14
C LEU A 58 7.41 23.43 -10.64
N GLY A 59 6.92 22.24 -11.01
CA GLY A 59 6.63 21.89 -12.40
C GLY A 59 5.55 22.79 -13.02
N LEU A 60 4.45 23.01 -12.29
CA LEU A 60 3.37 23.89 -12.68
C LEU A 60 3.84 25.34 -12.83
N HIS A 61 4.59 25.87 -11.86
CA HIS A 61 5.07 27.24 -11.88
C HIS A 61 6.11 27.47 -13.00
N GLN A 62 7.07 26.56 -13.15
CA GLN A 62 8.13 26.66 -14.15
C GLN A 62 7.57 26.65 -15.57
N MET A 63 6.73 25.66 -15.89
CA MET A 63 6.13 25.56 -17.22
C MET A 63 5.00 26.55 -17.42
N GLY A 64 4.28 26.94 -16.37
CA GLY A 64 3.21 27.94 -16.47
C GLY A 64 3.74 29.31 -16.86
N THR A 65 4.97 29.63 -16.42
CA THR A 65 5.70 30.81 -16.88
C THR A 65 6.01 30.70 -18.37
N TRP A 66 6.63 29.58 -18.80
CA TRP A 66 7.05 29.38 -20.20
C TRP A 66 5.89 29.22 -21.20
N ARG A 67 4.73 28.71 -20.77
CA ARG A 67 3.54 28.51 -21.61
C ARG A 67 2.95 29.83 -22.15
N ARG A 68 3.29 30.98 -21.57
CA ARG A 68 2.81 32.29 -22.03
C ARG A 68 3.18 32.49 -23.51
N PRO A 69 2.25 32.90 -24.40
CA PRO A 69 2.45 32.86 -25.85
C PRO A 69 3.78 33.45 -26.35
N ASN A 70 4.13 34.65 -25.87
CA ASN A 70 5.37 35.33 -26.28
C ASN A 70 6.63 34.60 -25.80
N GLN A 71 6.60 34.01 -24.61
CA GLN A 71 7.72 33.27 -24.04
C GLN A 71 7.88 31.91 -24.71
N TRP A 72 6.77 31.22 -24.97
CA TRP A 72 6.74 29.94 -25.66
C TRP A 72 7.28 30.05 -27.09
N LEU A 73 6.82 31.06 -27.84
CA LEU A 73 7.27 31.32 -29.20
C LEU A 73 8.76 31.69 -29.23
N ASN A 74 9.21 32.58 -28.34
CA ASN A 74 10.63 32.92 -28.22
C ASN A 74 11.49 31.68 -27.88
N LEU A 75 11.02 30.84 -26.95
CA LEU A 75 11.70 29.62 -26.56
C LEU A 75 11.89 28.68 -27.76
N LEU A 76 10.84 28.46 -28.55
CA LEU A 76 10.85 27.55 -29.70
C LEU A 76 11.60 28.09 -30.92
N HIS A 77 11.73 29.41 -31.05
CA HIS A 77 12.47 30.04 -32.15
C HIS A 77 14.00 29.99 -31.96
N ARG A 78 14.49 29.52 -30.81
CA ARG A 78 15.92 29.33 -30.60
C ARG A 78 16.46 28.29 -31.60
N PRO A 79 17.68 28.46 -32.14
CA PRO A 79 18.28 27.54 -33.13
C PRO A 79 18.78 26.24 -32.47
N VAL A 80 17.92 25.56 -31.72
CA VAL A 80 18.20 24.30 -31.04
C VAL A 80 16.95 23.41 -31.11
N ALA A 81 17.15 22.10 -31.23
CA ALA A 81 16.04 21.16 -31.28
C ALA A 81 15.15 21.27 -30.02
N PRO A 82 13.81 21.26 -30.14
CA PRO A 82 12.88 21.41 -29.00
C PRO A 82 13.17 20.45 -27.85
N ARG A 83 13.55 19.20 -28.15
CA ARG A 83 13.92 18.21 -27.12
C ARG A 83 15.12 18.65 -26.28
N ARG A 84 16.11 19.32 -26.87
CA ARG A 84 17.29 19.82 -26.13
C ARG A 84 16.92 21.01 -25.23
N ILE A 85 15.93 21.80 -25.63
CA ILE A 85 15.37 22.86 -24.78
C ILE A 85 14.66 22.24 -23.59
N ALA A 86 13.74 21.30 -23.84
CA ALA A 86 13.00 20.58 -22.80
C ALA A 86 13.95 19.97 -21.77
N LEU A 87 14.95 19.20 -22.23
CA LEU A 87 15.97 18.60 -21.36
C LEU A 87 16.73 19.62 -20.51
N ALA A 88 17.07 20.79 -21.06
CA ALA A 88 17.77 21.82 -20.31
C ALA A 88 16.88 22.43 -19.21
N LEU A 89 15.60 22.67 -19.48
CA LEU A 89 14.64 23.18 -18.51
C LEU A 89 14.31 22.14 -17.43
N PHE A 90 14.13 20.90 -17.84
CA PHE A 90 13.85 19.77 -16.94
C PHE A 90 15.03 19.46 -16.04
N ALA A 91 16.26 19.49 -16.56
CA ALA A 91 17.47 19.34 -15.76
C ALA A 91 17.63 20.49 -14.74
N ALA A 92 17.22 21.72 -15.07
CA ALA A 92 17.24 22.83 -14.12
C ALA A 92 16.25 22.61 -12.96
N GLY A 93 15.03 22.13 -13.27
CA GLY A 93 14.02 21.78 -12.27
C GLY A 93 14.45 20.62 -11.38
N GLY A 94 15.02 19.56 -11.97
CA GLY A 94 15.58 18.45 -11.21
C GLY A 94 16.74 18.87 -10.31
N LEU A 95 17.67 19.70 -10.80
CA LEU A 95 18.76 20.24 -9.97
C LEU A 95 18.22 21.10 -8.81
N ALA A 96 17.15 21.86 -9.04
CA ALA A 96 16.48 22.63 -7.99
C ALA A 96 15.93 21.71 -6.89
N LEU A 97 15.30 20.59 -7.24
CA LEU A 97 14.80 19.60 -6.27
C LEU A 97 15.94 18.91 -5.52
N LEU A 98 17.01 18.52 -6.23
CA LEU A 98 18.19 17.93 -5.61
C LEU A 98 18.80 18.85 -4.53
N VAL A 99 18.87 20.15 -4.79
CA VAL A 99 19.38 21.11 -3.80
C VAL A 99 18.36 21.41 -2.70
N ALA A 100 17.07 21.51 -3.03
CA ALA A 100 16.03 21.91 -2.09
C ALA A 100 15.54 20.78 -1.16
N VAL A 101 15.58 19.54 -1.63
CA VAL A 101 15.02 18.35 -0.96
C VAL A 101 16.14 17.41 -0.53
N VAL A 102 16.94 16.95 -1.49
CA VAL A 102 17.90 15.86 -1.28
C VAL A 102 19.08 16.30 -0.42
N LEU A 103 19.65 17.47 -0.68
CA LEU A 103 20.76 17.98 0.10
C LEU A 103 20.42 18.17 1.59
N PRO A 104 19.32 18.84 1.99
CA PRO A 104 18.92 18.92 3.40
C PRO A 104 18.69 17.54 4.04
N LEU A 105 18.07 16.60 3.32
CA LEU A 105 17.85 15.25 3.83
C LEU A 105 19.17 14.48 4.03
N PHE A 106 20.11 14.56 3.08
CA PHE A 106 21.43 13.95 3.27
C PHE A 106 22.22 14.61 4.41
N LEU A 107 22.14 15.93 4.56
CA LEU A 107 22.76 16.62 5.70
C LEU A 107 22.15 16.16 7.04
N ALA A 108 20.83 15.95 7.08
CA ALA A 108 20.15 15.40 8.24
C ALA A 108 20.60 13.97 8.56
N VAL A 109 20.66 13.09 7.55
CA VAL A 109 21.16 11.71 7.71
C VAL A 109 22.64 11.70 8.13
N ALA A 110 23.48 12.54 7.52
CA ALA A 110 24.89 12.66 7.89
C ALA A 110 25.06 13.18 9.33
N TRP A 111 24.25 14.16 9.74
CA TRP A 111 24.24 14.61 11.12
C TRP A 111 23.84 13.50 12.10
N GLN A 112 22.85 12.68 11.76
CA GLN A 112 22.51 11.51 12.58
C GLN A 112 23.66 10.51 12.65
N ALA A 113 24.30 10.21 11.51
CA ALA A 113 25.36 9.22 11.41
C ALA A 113 26.65 9.62 12.16
N PHE A 114 27.01 10.90 12.13
CA PHE A 114 28.30 11.38 12.67
C PHE A 114 28.16 12.24 13.94
N GLY A 115 26.99 12.84 14.16
CA GLY A 115 26.74 13.78 15.25
C GLY A 115 25.83 13.24 16.36
N SER A 116 25.36 12.00 16.26
CA SER A 116 24.49 11.38 17.26
C SER A 116 24.80 9.89 17.45
N ALA A 117 24.28 9.28 18.51
CA ALA A 117 24.34 7.82 18.70
C ALA A 117 23.18 7.06 18.02
N ARG A 118 22.37 7.74 17.19
CA ARG A 118 21.23 7.13 16.50
C ARG A 118 21.72 6.21 15.38
N ILE A 119 20.93 5.17 15.13
CA ILE A 119 21.24 4.17 14.11
C ILE A 119 20.98 4.73 12.72
N VAL A 120 21.98 4.62 11.85
CA VAL A 120 21.87 4.95 10.42
C VAL A 120 22.23 3.74 9.57
N ASP A 121 21.23 2.94 9.27
CA ASP A 121 21.28 1.87 8.26
C ASP A 121 21.19 2.38 6.80
N LEU A 122 21.52 1.51 5.83
CA LEU A 122 21.34 1.74 4.39
C LEU A 122 19.95 2.32 4.04
N ARG A 123 18.87 1.79 4.59
CA ARG A 123 17.51 2.28 4.34
C ARG A 123 17.32 3.78 4.62
N HIS A 124 18.06 4.37 5.57
CA HIS A 124 18.00 5.80 5.87
C HIS A 124 18.67 6.64 4.77
N VAL A 125 19.76 6.12 4.19
CA VAL A 125 20.45 6.72 3.04
C VAL A 125 19.60 6.65 1.77
N LEU A 126 18.74 5.64 1.67
CA LEU A 126 17.78 5.49 0.56
C LEU A 126 16.59 6.46 0.65
N LEU A 127 16.24 6.98 1.84
CA LEU A 127 15.11 7.92 2.00
C LEU A 127 15.28 9.22 1.18
N PRO A 128 16.43 9.93 1.21
CA PRO A 128 16.68 11.07 0.33
C PRO A 128 16.48 10.75 -1.16
N ILE A 129 16.90 9.56 -1.59
CA ILE A 129 16.78 9.12 -2.99
C ILE A 129 15.29 8.88 -3.33
N GLY A 130 14.53 8.25 -2.45
CA GLY A 130 13.09 8.08 -2.62
C GLY A 130 12.34 9.42 -2.65
N ALA A 131 12.72 10.36 -1.79
CA ALA A 131 12.16 11.71 -1.77
C ALA A 131 12.41 12.44 -3.11
N GLU A 132 13.61 12.29 -3.70
CA GLU A 132 13.93 12.83 -5.02
C GLU A 132 13.03 12.24 -6.10
N TRP A 133 12.87 10.90 -6.15
CA TRP A 133 12.04 10.28 -7.18
C TRP A 133 10.58 10.71 -7.07
N VAL A 134 10.04 10.79 -5.86
CA VAL A 134 8.67 11.30 -5.63
C VAL A 134 8.55 12.75 -6.11
N ALA A 135 9.50 13.62 -5.75
CA ALA A 135 9.50 15.02 -6.14
C ALA A 135 9.67 15.20 -7.66
N LEU A 136 10.58 14.45 -8.29
CA LEU A 136 10.81 14.46 -9.74
C LEU A 136 9.60 13.95 -10.51
N CYS A 137 8.99 12.85 -10.07
CA CYS A 137 7.76 12.35 -10.69
C CYS A 137 6.66 13.40 -10.62
N ALA A 138 6.45 14.01 -9.44
CA ALA A 138 5.47 15.07 -9.27
C ALA A 138 5.78 16.32 -10.10
N TYR A 139 7.05 16.68 -10.21
CA TYR A 139 7.53 17.73 -11.08
C TYR A 139 7.19 17.48 -12.55
N PHE A 140 7.48 16.29 -13.08
CA PHE A 140 7.12 15.94 -14.44
C PHE A 140 5.61 15.85 -14.66
N VAL A 141 4.85 15.42 -13.66
CA VAL A 141 3.38 15.48 -13.68
C VAL A 141 2.89 16.93 -13.75
N GLY A 142 3.50 17.86 -13.01
CA GLY A 142 3.19 19.29 -13.08
C GLY A 142 3.55 19.92 -14.43
N VAL A 143 4.73 19.59 -14.96
CA VAL A 143 5.17 19.97 -16.31
C VAL A 143 4.17 19.48 -17.35
N TYR A 144 3.82 18.20 -17.31
CA TYR A 144 2.84 17.60 -18.22
C TYR A 144 1.47 18.25 -18.07
N GLY A 145 0.97 18.42 -16.85
CA GLY A 145 -0.31 19.05 -16.58
C GLY A 145 -0.42 20.48 -17.11
N MET A 146 0.72 21.18 -17.20
CA MET A 146 0.77 22.52 -17.76
C MET A 146 0.89 22.54 -19.29
N LEU A 147 1.58 21.58 -19.90
CA LEU A 147 1.85 21.56 -21.35
C LEU A 147 0.81 20.76 -22.16
N ALA A 148 0.23 19.72 -21.57
CA ALA A 148 -0.77 18.88 -22.21
C ALA A 148 -2.10 19.64 -22.42
N ASP A 149 -2.93 19.10 -23.33
CA ASP A 149 -4.26 19.64 -23.55
C ASP A 149 -5.14 19.50 -22.30
N ARG A 150 -5.99 20.50 -22.08
CA ARG A 150 -6.81 20.63 -20.87
C ARG A 150 -7.72 19.42 -20.60
N HIS A 151 -8.13 18.68 -21.62
CA HIS A 151 -9.07 17.58 -21.47
C HIS A 151 -8.42 16.33 -20.83
N TYR A 152 -7.09 16.21 -20.90
CA TYR A 152 -6.37 15.05 -20.37
C TYR A 152 -5.10 15.42 -19.59
N SER A 153 -4.87 16.70 -19.30
CA SER A 153 -3.68 17.17 -18.59
C SER A 153 -3.52 16.58 -17.19
N ALA A 154 -4.62 16.27 -16.51
CA ALA A 154 -4.63 15.65 -15.18
C ALA A 154 -4.30 14.14 -15.19
N SER A 155 -4.24 13.48 -16.36
CA SER A 155 -4.04 12.03 -16.46
C SER A 155 -2.75 11.53 -15.79
N ALA A 156 -1.69 12.34 -15.81
CA ALA A 156 -0.41 11.95 -15.22
C ALA A 156 -0.46 11.86 -13.68
N LEU A 157 -1.48 12.42 -13.00
CA LEU A 157 -1.67 12.26 -11.55
C LEU A 157 -1.80 10.79 -11.13
N VAL A 158 -2.24 9.91 -12.03
CA VAL A 158 -2.34 8.48 -11.78
C VAL A 158 -0.99 7.84 -11.46
N LEU A 159 0.12 8.40 -11.96
CA LEU A 159 1.47 7.92 -11.66
C LEU A 159 1.86 8.22 -10.21
N LEU A 160 1.40 9.35 -9.66
CA LEU A 160 1.58 9.68 -8.25
C LEU A 160 0.73 8.77 -7.36
N LEU A 161 -0.51 8.51 -7.78
CA LEU A 161 -1.38 7.55 -7.10
C LEU A 161 -0.76 6.14 -7.12
N TRP A 162 -0.14 5.74 -8.23
CA TRP A 162 0.56 4.46 -8.33
C TRP A 162 1.70 4.34 -7.31
N ILE A 163 2.53 5.36 -7.16
CA ILE A 163 3.59 5.36 -6.12
C ILE A 163 3.02 5.17 -4.71
N VAL A 164 1.86 5.78 -4.41
CA VAL A 164 1.21 5.66 -3.09
C VAL A 164 0.63 4.26 -2.86
N LEU A 165 0.11 3.63 -3.91
CA LEU A 165 -0.59 2.34 -3.82
C LEU A 165 0.33 1.13 -4.05
N ALA A 166 1.55 1.31 -4.55
CA ALA A 166 2.48 0.22 -4.79
C ALA A 166 2.80 -0.55 -3.51
N ARG A 167 2.89 -1.89 -3.62
CA ARG A 167 3.24 -2.77 -2.49
C ARG A 167 4.72 -3.05 -2.35
N ALA A 168 5.52 -2.64 -3.34
CA ALA A 168 6.98 -2.73 -3.24
C ALA A 168 7.47 -1.91 -2.04
N SER A 169 8.33 -2.52 -1.23
CA SER A 169 8.97 -1.89 -0.08
C SER A 169 10.49 -1.75 -0.29
N GLY A 170 11.17 -1.09 0.64
CA GLY A 170 12.63 -1.01 0.63
C GLY A 170 13.22 -0.48 -0.68
N PRO A 171 14.35 -1.05 -1.15
CA PRO A 171 14.95 -0.70 -2.45
C PRO A 171 14.03 -0.94 -3.66
N ALA A 172 13.13 -1.93 -3.59
CA ALA A 172 12.19 -2.22 -4.68
C ALA A 172 11.19 -1.07 -4.90
N ALA A 173 10.79 -0.38 -3.82
CA ALA A 173 9.96 0.83 -3.92
C ALA A 173 10.63 1.92 -4.77
N LEU A 174 11.96 2.09 -4.67
CA LEU A 174 12.70 3.04 -5.49
C LEU A 174 12.63 2.69 -6.98
N ALA A 175 12.63 1.40 -7.33
CA ALA A 175 12.49 0.95 -8.71
C ALA A 175 11.12 1.34 -9.28
N VAL A 176 10.04 1.15 -8.51
CA VAL A 176 8.69 1.59 -8.91
C VAL A 176 8.65 3.11 -9.10
N GLN A 177 9.20 3.87 -8.16
CA GLN A 177 9.27 5.34 -8.24
C GLN A 177 10.07 5.82 -9.46
N ALA A 178 11.20 5.17 -9.76
CA ALA A 178 12.00 5.45 -10.95
C ALA A 178 11.24 5.15 -12.26
N VAL A 179 10.51 4.02 -12.34
CA VAL A 179 9.67 3.69 -13.50
C VAL A 179 8.55 4.72 -13.67
N ALA A 180 7.82 5.05 -12.60
CA ALA A 180 6.78 6.07 -12.62
C ALA A 180 7.35 7.43 -13.08
N THR A 181 8.53 7.81 -12.60
CA THR A 181 9.23 9.04 -12.99
C THR A 181 9.63 9.02 -14.47
N ALA A 182 10.13 7.89 -14.98
CA ALA A 182 10.50 7.73 -16.38
C ALA A 182 9.29 7.85 -17.30
N ILE A 183 8.13 7.30 -16.91
CA ILE A 183 6.87 7.46 -17.65
C ILE A 183 6.41 8.93 -17.61
N ALA A 184 6.40 9.57 -16.43
CA ALA A 184 6.03 10.98 -16.30
C ALA A 184 6.94 11.90 -17.14
N PHE A 185 8.24 11.65 -17.13
CA PHE A 185 9.22 12.33 -17.97
C PHE A 185 8.94 12.12 -19.46
N ALA A 186 8.65 10.89 -19.89
CA ALA A 186 8.32 10.58 -21.28
C ALA A 186 7.03 11.30 -21.71
N MET A 187 6.00 11.34 -20.85
CA MET A 187 4.78 12.11 -21.08
C MET A 187 5.07 13.61 -21.22
N ALA A 188 5.89 14.18 -20.33
CA ALA A 188 6.32 15.57 -20.41
C ALA A 188 7.07 15.88 -21.72
N MET A 189 7.94 14.97 -22.17
CA MET A 189 8.65 15.09 -23.45
C MET A 189 7.71 15.00 -24.67
N VAL A 190 6.62 14.23 -24.58
CA VAL A 190 5.58 14.18 -25.61
C VAL A 190 4.76 15.48 -25.65
N ALA A 191 4.46 16.05 -24.48
CA ALA A 191 3.71 17.31 -24.36
C ALA A 191 4.53 18.54 -24.76
N PHE A 192 5.86 18.49 -24.69
CA PHE A 192 6.74 19.59 -25.10
C PHE A 192 6.86 19.67 -26.63
N ARG A 193 5.94 20.39 -27.28
CA ARG A 193 5.86 20.54 -28.73
C ARG A 193 5.32 21.92 -29.15
N PRO A 194 5.58 22.38 -30.40
CA PRO A 194 5.20 23.72 -30.82
C PRO A 194 3.72 24.05 -30.65
N ASP A 195 2.86 23.14 -31.14
CA ASP A 195 1.41 23.23 -30.96
C ASP A 195 0.98 22.35 -29.78
N LEU A 196 0.61 22.99 -28.67
CA LEU A 196 0.19 22.30 -27.45
C LEU A 196 -1.16 21.58 -27.64
N GLY A 197 -2.04 22.08 -28.52
CA GLY A 197 -3.37 21.54 -28.77
C GLY A 197 -3.41 20.35 -29.73
N ALA A 198 -2.36 20.14 -30.52
CA ALA A 198 -2.29 19.02 -31.46
C ALA A 198 -2.41 17.65 -30.74
N PRO A 199 -2.95 16.60 -31.36
CA PRO A 199 -2.86 15.25 -30.79
C PRO A 199 -1.44 14.66 -30.88
N PRO A 200 -1.09 13.64 -30.07
CA PRO A 200 0.18 12.91 -30.22
C PRO A 200 0.32 12.29 -31.63
N ARG A 201 1.49 12.44 -32.26
CA ARG A 201 1.70 12.09 -33.69
C ARG A 201 2.18 10.66 -33.96
N SER A 202 2.73 9.97 -32.96
CA SER A 202 3.31 8.62 -33.12
C SER A 202 2.60 7.62 -32.24
N VAL A 203 2.56 6.35 -32.65
CA VAL A 203 1.92 5.26 -31.88
C VAL A 203 2.44 5.21 -30.45
N LEU A 204 3.76 5.30 -30.26
CA LEU A 204 4.36 5.31 -28.93
C LEU A 204 3.90 6.51 -28.08
N ALA A 205 3.88 7.71 -28.67
CA ALA A 205 3.41 8.91 -27.96
C ALA A 205 1.91 8.82 -27.62
N THR A 206 1.11 8.23 -28.52
CA THR A 206 -0.31 7.95 -28.28
C THR A 206 -0.46 6.98 -27.12
N CYS A 207 0.28 5.87 -27.08
CA CYS A 207 0.23 4.90 -25.98
C CYS A 207 0.67 5.51 -24.64
N LEU A 208 1.76 6.29 -24.63
CA LEU A 208 2.28 6.95 -23.42
C LEU A 208 1.28 7.91 -22.78
N VAL A 209 0.37 8.50 -23.56
CA VAL A 209 -0.70 9.37 -23.05
C VAL A 209 -1.97 8.58 -22.77
N ALA A 210 -2.35 7.67 -23.67
CA ALA A 210 -3.60 6.93 -23.60
C ALA A 210 -3.65 5.96 -22.42
N VAL A 211 -2.56 5.26 -22.09
CA VAL A 211 -2.56 4.29 -20.99
C VAL A 211 -2.80 4.99 -19.64
N PRO A 212 -2.01 6.01 -19.22
CA PRO A 212 -2.30 6.75 -17.99
C PRO A 212 -3.68 7.40 -17.99
N LEU A 213 -4.15 7.92 -19.13
CA LEU A 213 -5.50 8.50 -19.23
C LEU A 213 -6.60 7.45 -19.01
N GLN A 214 -6.46 6.25 -19.57
CA GLN A 214 -7.40 5.15 -19.34
C GLN A 214 -7.39 4.70 -17.87
N VAL A 215 -6.22 4.57 -17.25
CA VAL A 215 -6.14 4.26 -15.81
C VAL A 215 -6.78 5.38 -14.99
N ALA A 216 -6.54 6.65 -15.33
CA ALA A 216 -7.15 7.79 -14.63
C ALA A 216 -8.68 7.78 -14.72
N VAL A 217 -9.25 7.53 -15.92
CA VAL A 217 -10.71 7.40 -16.09
C VAL A 217 -11.25 6.22 -15.29
N TYR A 218 -10.57 5.08 -15.33
CA TYR A 218 -10.94 3.92 -14.53
C TYR A 218 -10.93 4.24 -13.03
N THR A 219 -9.90 4.93 -12.52
CA THR A 219 -9.84 5.40 -11.13
C THR A 219 -11.00 6.34 -10.80
N LEU A 220 -11.38 7.25 -11.70
CA LEU A 220 -12.54 8.12 -11.51
C LEU A 220 -13.85 7.33 -11.40
N ILE A 221 -14.01 6.25 -12.17
CA ILE A 221 -15.16 5.33 -12.05
C ILE A 221 -15.17 4.67 -10.66
N LEU A 222 -14.01 4.24 -10.15
CA LEU A 222 -13.93 3.68 -8.79
C LEU A 222 -14.26 4.71 -7.70
N VAL A 223 -13.76 5.93 -7.83
CA VAL A 223 -14.07 7.04 -6.91
C VAL A 223 -15.56 7.38 -6.97
N ALA A 224 -16.17 7.39 -8.15
CA ALA A 224 -17.62 7.55 -8.28
C ALA A 224 -18.37 6.41 -7.57
N GLY A 225 -17.88 5.18 -7.66
CA GLY A 225 -18.41 4.04 -6.90
C GLY A 225 -18.35 4.25 -5.38
N PHE A 226 -17.28 4.85 -4.88
CA PHE A 226 -17.17 5.24 -3.46
C PHE A 226 -18.17 6.35 -3.08
N VAL A 227 -18.41 7.33 -3.94
CA VAL A 227 -19.46 8.35 -3.69
C VAL A 227 -20.85 7.70 -3.63
N VAL A 228 -21.12 6.73 -4.50
CA VAL A 228 -22.36 5.93 -4.46
C VAL A 228 -22.47 5.14 -3.16
N GLU A 229 -21.38 4.54 -2.69
CA GLU A 229 -21.31 3.86 -1.38
C GLU A 229 -21.61 4.82 -0.23
N MET A 230 -21.06 6.04 -0.24
CA MET A 230 -21.39 7.06 0.77
C MET A 230 -22.88 7.42 0.75
N GLY A 231 -23.48 7.55 -0.44
CA GLY A 231 -24.92 7.73 -0.57
C GLY A 231 -25.72 6.55 -0.01
N TRP A 232 -25.28 5.31 -0.27
CA TRP A 232 -25.89 4.10 0.26
C TRP A 232 -25.83 4.05 1.81
N ILE A 233 -24.71 4.48 2.38
CA ILE A 233 -24.53 4.68 3.82
C ILE A 233 -25.49 5.73 4.37
N MET A 234 -25.60 6.90 3.72
CA MET A 234 -26.51 7.98 4.15
C MET A 234 -27.98 7.56 4.11
N LEU A 235 -28.36 6.68 3.19
CA LEU A 235 -29.69 6.08 3.12
C LEU A 235 -29.94 5.03 4.22
N GLY A 236 -28.91 4.64 4.98
CA GLY A 236 -29.01 3.68 6.08
C GLY A 236 -29.28 2.24 5.64
N THR A 237 -29.17 1.93 4.34
CA THR A 237 -29.40 0.59 3.78
C THR A 237 -28.11 -0.15 3.44
N HIS A 238 -26.94 0.48 3.65
CA HIS A 238 -25.65 -0.18 3.54
C HIS A 238 -25.52 -1.27 4.62
N PRO A 239 -25.11 -2.52 4.30
CA PRO A 239 -25.09 -3.62 5.27
C PRO A 239 -24.36 -3.27 6.56
N GLY A 240 -23.20 -2.63 6.44
CA GLY A 240 -22.40 -2.16 7.58
C GLY A 240 -23.03 -1.09 8.46
N ASN A 241 -24.15 -0.47 8.05
CA ASN A 241 -24.78 0.68 8.72
C ASN A 241 -26.27 0.47 9.03
N MET A 242 -26.91 -0.57 8.51
CA MET A 242 -28.29 -0.90 8.89
C MET A 242 -28.38 -1.18 10.40
N PRO A 243 -29.48 -0.80 11.09
CA PRO A 243 -29.67 -1.10 12.52
C PRO A 243 -29.65 -2.61 12.80
N VAL A 244 -30.31 -3.38 11.93
CA VAL A 244 -30.32 -4.84 11.98
C VAL A 244 -29.50 -5.35 10.80
N PRO A 245 -28.38 -6.07 11.03
CA PRO A 245 -27.57 -6.61 9.94
C PRO A 245 -28.33 -7.70 9.17
N PRO A 246 -27.97 -8.00 7.91
CA PRO A 246 -28.55 -9.12 7.17
C PRO A 246 -28.36 -10.44 7.94
N ALA A 247 -29.46 -11.15 8.21
CA ALA A 247 -29.42 -12.41 8.93
C ALA A 247 -28.63 -13.47 8.15
N GLY A 248 -27.76 -14.19 8.83
CA GLY A 248 -26.84 -15.15 8.20
C GLY A 248 -25.65 -14.53 7.47
N GLY A 249 -25.54 -13.20 7.50
CA GLY A 249 -24.55 -12.42 6.78
C GLY A 249 -23.21 -12.26 7.48
N VAL A 250 -22.23 -11.76 6.74
CA VAL A 250 -20.90 -11.42 7.29
C VAL A 250 -21.01 -10.32 8.36
N THR A 251 -21.82 -9.30 8.11
CA THR A 251 -21.97 -8.14 8.98
C THR A 251 -22.64 -8.51 10.29
N GLU A 252 -23.56 -9.50 10.28
CA GLU A 252 -24.11 -10.07 11.50
C GLU A 252 -22.97 -10.67 12.34
N ILE A 253 -22.18 -11.57 11.76
CA ILE A 253 -21.04 -12.23 12.44
C ILE A 253 -20.03 -11.22 12.99
N VAL A 254 -19.64 -10.21 12.22
CA VAL A 254 -18.67 -9.19 12.64
C VAL A 254 -19.19 -8.38 13.83
N ARG A 255 -20.50 -8.14 13.93
CA ARG A 255 -21.13 -7.38 15.02
C ARG A 255 -21.46 -8.21 16.26
N LEU A 256 -21.48 -9.54 16.16
CA LEU A 256 -21.69 -10.41 17.31
C LEU A 256 -20.53 -10.29 18.32
N SER A 257 -20.85 -10.45 19.60
CA SER A 257 -19.84 -10.63 20.63
C SER A 257 -19.05 -11.93 20.37
N PRO A 258 -17.79 -12.07 20.85
CA PRO A 258 -17.02 -13.29 20.66
C PRO A 258 -17.76 -14.56 21.10
N ARG A 259 -18.48 -14.47 22.23
CA ARG A 259 -19.33 -15.56 22.74
C ARG A 259 -20.47 -15.89 21.77
N ASP A 260 -21.24 -14.89 21.36
CA ASP A 260 -22.39 -15.11 20.47
C ASP A 260 -21.96 -15.65 19.11
N ARG A 261 -20.80 -15.21 18.62
CA ARG A 261 -20.22 -15.69 17.36
C ARG A 261 -19.83 -17.16 17.44
N MET A 262 -19.20 -17.59 18.54
CA MET A 262 -18.88 -19.01 18.79
C MET A 262 -20.17 -19.84 18.86
N LEU A 263 -21.19 -19.37 19.60
CA LEU A 263 -22.49 -20.04 19.68
C LEU A 263 -23.20 -20.13 18.32
N ALA A 264 -23.10 -19.08 17.51
CA ALA A 264 -23.64 -19.06 16.15
C ALA A 264 -22.96 -20.08 15.23
N GLY A 265 -21.67 -20.37 15.44
CA GLY A 265 -20.94 -21.44 14.75
C GLY A 265 -21.35 -22.85 15.20
N LEU A 266 -21.74 -23.01 16.47
CA LEU A 266 -22.21 -24.27 17.06
C LEU A 266 -23.68 -24.59 16.82
N LYS A 267 -24.44 -23.68 16.20
CA LYS A 267 -25.89 -23.81 16.03
C LYS A 267 -26.28 -25.12 15.35
N ASP A 268 -25.61 -25.44 14.24
CA ASP A 268 -25.90 -26.60 13.40
C ASP A 268 -24.97 -27.79 13.69
N ALA A 269 -24.22 -27.75 14.81
CA ALA A 269 -23.35 -28.85 15.22
C ALA A 269 -24.18 -30.10 15.55
N THR A 270 -23.84 -31.23 14.91
CA THR A 270 -24.55 -32.52 15.05
C THR A 270 -23.91 -33.46 16.06
N SER A 271 -22.78 -33.09 16.66
CA SER A 271 -22.12 -33.90 17.69
C SER A 271 -23.05 -34.12 18.90
N PRO A 272 -23.09 -35.34 19.49
CA PRO A 272 -23.80 -35.59 20.74
C PRO A 272 -23.39 -34.65 21.88
N GLU A 273 -22.14 -34.16 21.87
CA GLU A 273 -21.57 -33.26 22.88
C GLU A 273 -21.87 -31.77 22.60
N ALA A 274 -22.46 -31.44 21.45
CA ALA A 274 -22.76 -30.06 21.07
C ALA A 274 -23.62 -29.29 22.09
N PRO A 275 -24.66 -29.88 22.74
CA PRO A 275 -25.39 -29.21 23.80
C PRO A 275 -24.51 -28.77 24.98
N LEU A 276 -23.59 -29.66 25.41
CA LEU A 276 -22.64 -29.38 26.48
C LEU A 276 -21.68 -28.25 26.09
N TRP A 277 -21.14 -28.27 24.87
CA TRP A 277 -20.23 -27.22 24.41
C TRP A 277 -20.93 -25.86 24.32
N ARG A 278 -22.20 -25.81 23.90
CA ARG A 278 -22.97 -24.55 23.90
C ARG A 278 -23.15 -24.00 25.32
N GLU A 279 -23.42 -24.86 26.29
CA GLU A 279 -23.52 -24.47 27.70
C GLU A 279 -22.17 -23.98 28.25
N GLN A 280 -21.08 -24.70 27.99
CA GLN A 280 -19.74 -24.31 28.41
C GLN A 280 -19.31 -22.97 27.79
N VAL A 281 -19.57 -22.75 26.51
CA VAL A 281 -19.30 -21.46 25.83
C VAL A 281 -20.12 -20.32 26.46
N ALA A 282 -21.38 -20.58 26.82
CA ALA A 282 -22.23 -19.57 27.44
C ALA A 282 -21.72 -19.14 28.82
N LEU A 283 -21.09 -20.07 29.55
CA LEU A 283 -20.57 -19.84 30.91
C LEU A 283 -19.12 -19.36 30.93
N SER A 284 -18.32 -19.66 29.90
CA SER A 284 -16.89 -19.39 29.87
C SER A 284 -16.54 -18.03 29.27
N GLU A 285 -15.29 -17.62 29.46
CA GLU A 285 -14.69 -16.47 28.78
C GLU A 285 -14.19 -16.91 27.40
N VAL A 286 -14.70 -16.26 26.34
CA VAL A 286 -14.26 -16.50 24.96
C VAL A 286 -13.25 -15.43 24.59
N ARG A 287 -12.03 -15.85 24.26
CA ARG A 287 -10.94 -14.98 23.84
C ARG A 287 -10.92 -14.83 22.33
N THR A 288 -10.68 -13.62 21.85
CA THR A 288 -10.46 -13.36 20.42
C THR A 288 -8.98 -13.26 20.16
N LEU A 289 -8.49 -14.02 19.19
CA LEU A 289 -7.20 -13.78 18.55
C LEU A 289 -7.47 -12.99 17.27
N GLU A 290 -7.02 -11.74 17.25
CA GLU A 290 -7.09 -10.91 16.05
C GLU A 290 -5.86 -11.17 15.18
N ARG A 291 -6.07 -11.19 13.87
CA ARG A 291 -4.95 -11.19 12.92
C ARG A 291 -4.14 -9.92 13.15
N ALA A 292 -2.82 -10.05 13.31
CA ALA A 292 -1.95 -8.88 13.33
C ALA A 292 -2.09 -8.15 11.99
N VAL A 293 -2.55 -6.90 12.03
CA VAL A 293 -2.76 -6.07 10.83
C VAL A 293 -1.44 -5.54 10.27
N ALA A 294 -0.33 -5.68 11.02
CA ALA A 294 0.97 -5.24 10.56
C ALA A 294 1.54 -6.23 9.52
N PRO A 295 1.94 -5.75 8.32
CA PRO A 295 2.58 -6.59 7.32
C PRO A 295 3.92 -7.13 7.84
N THR A 296 4.36 -8.25 7.29
CA THR A 296 5.66 -8.81 7.64
C THR A 296 6.77 -7.82 7.31
N THR A 297 7.62 -7.49 8.29
CA THR A 297 8.72 -6.53 8.07
C THR A 297 9.90 -7.24 7.42
N HIS A 298 10.32 -6.74 6.26
CA HIS A 298 11.46 -7.25 5.52
C HIS A 298 12.73 -6.42 5.80
N ARG A 299 13.89 -7.06 5.59
CA ARG A 299 15.19 -6.38 5.76
C ARG A 299 15.27 -5.20 4.80
N GLN A 300 15.81 -4.08 5.28
CA GLN A 300 15.88 -2.79 4.57
C GLN A 300 14.53 -2.19 4.14
N ASP A 301 13.40 -2.57 4.76
CA ASP A 301 12.17 -1.80 4.59
C ASP A 301 12.39 -0.34 5.00
N MET A 302 12.03 0.56 4.08
CA MET A 302 12.18 2.00 4.25
C MET A 302 11.17 2.59 5.25
N SER A 303 10.25 1.78 5.78
CA SER A 303 9.30 2.16 6.83
C SER A 303 9.23 1.09 7.91
N ASN A 304 8.92 1.50 9.15
CA ASN A 304 8.61 0.56 10.22
C ASN A 304 7.09 0.36 10.33
N GLY A 305 6.63 -0.89 10.43
CA GLY A 305 5.23 -1.22 10.74
C GLY A 305 4.87 -0.99 12.20
N SER A 306 5.87 -1.04 13.08
CA SER A 306 5.76 -0.86 14.53
C SER A 306 7.07 -0.28 15.09
N PRO A 307 7.10 0.23 16.32
CA PRO A 307 8.34 0.71 16.93
C PRO A 307 9.41 -0.38 16.94
N MET A 308 10.62 -0.05 16.49
CA MET A 308 11.77 -0.98 16.43
C MET A 308 12.70 -0.82 17.63
N ALA A 309 12.22 -0.16 18.68
CA ALA A 309 12.98 0.14 19.88
C ALA A 309 12.20 -0.24 21.15
N PHE A 310 12.93 -0.57 22.21
CA PHE A 310 12.39 -0.80 23.55
C PHE A 310 13.36 -0.27 24.61
N ASP A 311 12.82 0.05 25.78
CA ASP A 311 13.59 0.64 26.88
C ASP A 311 13.86 -0.39 27.97
N ASP A 312 15.13 -0.53 28.34
CA ASP A 312 15.56 -1.17 29.59
C ASP A 312 15.59 -0.10 30.68
N SER A 313 14.55 -0.07 31.51
CA SER A 313 14.38 0.96 32.53
C SER A 313 15.39 0.84 33.68
N ASP A 314 15.88 -0.37 33.96
CA ASP A 314 16.84 -0.63 35.04
C ASP A 314 18.25 -0.19 34.64
N ALA A 315 18.65 -0.49 33.40
CA ALA A 315 19.93 -0.04 32.85
C ALA A 315 19.88 1.39 32.31
N ARG A 316 18.68 1.97 32.14
CA ARG A 316 18.44 3.25 31.44
C ARG A 316 19.05 3.26 30.04
N ILE A 317 18.82 2.19 29.29
CA ILE A 317 19.27 2.00 27.91
C ILE A 317 18.06 1.87 27.01
N GLN A 318 18.05 2.60 25.91
CA GLN A 318 17.13 2.34 24.81
C GLN A 318 17.82 1.47 23.77
N TRP A 319 17.24 0.31 23.49
CA TRP A 319 17.70 -0.62 22.46
C TRP A 319 16.92 -0.36 21.19
N THR A 320 17.60 -0.06 20.08
CA THR A 320 16.98 0.15 18.77
C THR A 320 17.52 -0.86 17.77
N PHE A 321 16.67 -1.44 16.92
CA PHE A 321 17.11 -2.45 15.94
C PHE A 321 17.81 -1.83 14.73
N SER A 322 19.00 -2.36 14.36
CA SER A 322 19.73 -2.06 13.12
C SER A 322 19.43 -3.12 12.05
N HIS A 323 19.00 -2.68 10.87
CA HIS A 323 18.77 -3.55 9.70
C HIS A 323 20.08 -3.99 9.01
N ASP A 324 21.17 -3.22 9.17
CA ASP A 324 22.47 -3.56 8.60
C ASP A 324 23.14 -4.65 9.44
N ARG A 325 23.17 -4.47 10.77
CA ARG A 325 23.79 -5.41 11.72
C ARG A 325 22.90 -6.59 12.07
N MET A 326 21.58 -6.47 11.88
CA MET A 326 20.58 -7.43 12.35
C MET A 326 20.71 -7.67 13.87
N ARG A 327 20.91 -6.60 14.64
CA ARG A 327 21.11 -6.57 16.09
C ARG A 327 20.46 -5.33 16.68
N TYR A 328 20.23 -5.30 17.98
CA TYR A 328 19.88 -4.08 18.69
C TYR A 328 21.15 -3.30 19.03
N GLU A 329 21.13 -1.99 18.84
CA GLU A 329 22.17 -1.07 19.33
C GLU A 329 21.61 -0.23 20.49
N GLY A 330 22.38 -0.18 21.57
CA GLY A 330 21.98 0.45 22.82
C GLY A 330 22.46 1.89 22.88
N THR A 331 21.55 2.80 23.23
CA THR A 331 21.86 4.20 23.55
C THR A 331 21.50 4.48 24.99
N SER A 332 22.39 5.11 25.75
CA SER A 332 22.08 5.52 27.13
C SER A 332 21.03 6.63 27.11
N VAL A 333 19.94 6.44 27.85
CA VAL A 333 18.90 7.47 28.00
C VAL A 333 19.42 8.70 28.75
N VAL A 334 20.47 8.53 29.57
CA VAL A 334 21.05 9.63 30.37
C VAL A 334 22.07 10.44 29.57
N THR A 335 23.03 9.77 28.91
CA THR A 335 24.13 10.46 28.22
C THR A 335 23.90 10.64 26.73
N GLY A 336 22.96 9.90 26.13
CA GLY A 336 22.74 9.88 24.68
C GLY A 336 23.87 9.22 23.89
N LEU A 337 24.80 8.54 24.57
CA LEU A 337 25.94 7.87 23.95
C LEU A 337 25.62 6.41 23.66
N HIS A 338 26.30 5.85 22.66
CA HIS A 338 26.26 4.43 22.35
C HIS A 338 26.85 3.60 23.51
N VAL A 339 26.17 2.51 23.88
CA VAL A 339 26.52 1.65 25.03
C VAL A 339 26.94 0.25 24.62
N GLY A 340 26.47 -0.25 23.47
CA GLY A 340 26.85 -1.56 22.95
C GLY A 340 25.83 -2.14 21.97
N GLU A 341 26.05 -3.39 21.58
CA GLU A 341 25.13 -4.18 20.73
C GLU A 341 24.51 -5.31 21.54
N LEU A 342 23.34 -5.78 21.12
CA LEU A 342 22.60 -6.88 21.72
C LEU A 342 22.03 -7.76 20.61
N GLY A 343 22.36 -9.05 20.65
CA GLY A 343 21.91 -10.05 19.69
C GLY A 343 21.31 -11.26 20.37
N VAL A 344 21.20 -12.35 19.62
CA VAL A 344 20.63 -13.61 20.10
C VAL A 344 21.67 -14.44 20.85
N GLY A 345 21.31 -14.91 22.04
CA GLY A 345 22.09 -15.83 22.86
C GLY A 345 23.29 -15.17 23.56
N ALA A 346 24.22 -16.00 24.02
CA ALA A 346 25.38 -15.53 24.80
C ALA A 346 26.47 -14.82 23.98
N ASN A 347 26.45 -14.99 22.65
CA ASN A 347 27.44 -14.44 21.71
C ASN A 347 26.90 -13.25 20.91
N ASP A 348 25.72 -12.74 21.26
CA ASP A 348 25.03 -11.67 20.53
C ASP A 348 24.97 -11.94 19.01
N ALA A 349 24.53 -13.14 18.62
CA ALA A 349 24.42 -13.50 17.22
C ALA A 349 23.39 -12.60 16.50
N PRO A 350 23.60 -12.26 15.22
CA PRO A 350 22.60 -11.53 14.45
C PRO A 350 21.27 -12.28 14.39
N PHE A 351 20.16 -11.54 14.41
CA PHE A 351 18.84 -12.13 14.22
C PHE A 351 18.68 -12.68 12.80
N PRO A 352 17.99 -13.82 12.63
CA PRO A 352 17.74 -14.41 11.31
C PRO A 352 16.71 -13.60 10.49
N ALA A 353 15.90 -12.79 11.15
CA ALA A 353 14.87 -11.94 10.55
C ALA A 353 14.82 -10.60 11.28
N VAL A 354 14.09 -9.63 10.72
CA VAL A 354 13.92 -8.31 11.36
C VAL A 354 13.22 -8.50 12.71
N ALA A 355 13.82 -7.96 13.78
CA ALA A 355 13.34 -8.15 15.13
C ALA A 355 12.51 -6.95 15.61
N THR A 356 11.31 -7.24 16.07
CA THR A 356 10.32 -6.24 16.43
C THR A 356 9.81 -6.49 17.85
N PRO A 357 9.87 -5.48 18.74
CA PRO A 357 9.24 -5.53 20.05
C PRO A 357 7.73 -5.78 19.95
N ALA A 358 7.21 -6.67 20.79
CA ALA A 358 5.80 -7.03 20.85
C ALA A 358 5.23 -6.73 22.25
N PRO A 359 5.05 -5.45 22.63
CA PRO A 359 4.66 -5.05 23.98
C PRO A 359 3.26 -5.54 24.38
N ASN A 360 2.38 -5.76 23.39
CA ASN A 360 1.02 -6.25 23.61
C ASN A 360 0.96 -7.71 24.10
N LEU A 361 2.08 -8.44 24.09
CA LEU A 361 2.18 -9.81 24.58
C LEU A 361 2.47 -9.89 26.09
N GLY A 362 2.47 -8.75 26.77
CA GLY A 362 2.74 -8.63 28.20
C GLY A 362 4.23 -8.60 28.53
N HIS A 363 4.53 -8.11 29.74
CA HIS A 363 5.88 -8.10 30.31
C HIS A 363 5.92 -9.14 31.43
N PRO A 364 6.70 -10.23 31.29
CA PRO A 364 6.78 -11.26 32.33
C PRO A 364 7.38 -10.71 33.64
N GLU A 365 8.31 -9.76 33.53
CA GLU A 365 8.94 -9.03 34.62
C GLU A 365 9.15 -7.56 34.24
N LYS A 366 9.42 -6.69 35.23
CA LYS A 366 9.73 -5.27 34.98
C LYS A 366 10.99 -5.17 34.09
N SER A 367 10.93 -4.35 33.04
CA SER A 367 12.00 -4.15 32.03
C SER A 367 12.26 -5.29 31.03
N ASP A 368 11.66 -6.48 31.21
CA ASP A 368 11.75 -7.54 30.21
C ASP A 368 10.88 -7.23 28.98
N THR A 369 11.32 -7.66 27.80
CA THR A 369 10.61 -7.37 26.54
C THR A 369 10.47 -8.62 25.68
N ILE A 370 9.27 -8.85 25.14
CA ILE A 370 9.02 -9.87 24.14
C ILE A 370 9.35 -9.32 22.76
N ILE A 371 10.06 -10.10 21.96
CA ILE A 371 10.54 -9.72 20.63
C ILE A 371 10.15 -10.82 19.65
N VAL A 372 9.62 -10.44 18.49
CA VAL A 372 9.31 -11.35 17.40
C VAL A 372 10.30 -11.12 16.27
N ALA A 373 10.90 -12.19 15.75
CA ALA A 373 11.70 -12.12 14.52
C ALA A 373 11.43 -13.35 13.64
N GLY A 374 10.69 -13.13 12.54
CA GLY A 374 10.32 -14.18 11.60
C GLY A 374 9.38 -15.21 12.23
N ASN A 375 9.87 -16.44 12.39
CA ASN A 375 9.14 -17.57 12.95
C ASN A 375 9.39 -17.77 14.46
N THR A 376 10.23 -16.95 15.09
CA THR A 376 10.71 -17.16 16.46
C THR A 376 10.29 -16.01 17.36
N LEU A 377 9.80 -16.35 18.55
CA LEU A 377 9.58 -15.40 19.64
C LEU A 377 10.71 -15.52 20.66
N TYR A 378 11.24 -14.37 21.02
CA TYR A 378 12.36 -14.17 21.91
C TYR A 378 11.94 -13.39 23.14
N ARG A 379 12.70 -13.54 24.22
CA ARG A 379 12.60 -12.71 25.43
C ARG A 379 13.92 -12.03 25.68
N TYR A 380 13.89 -10.71 25.80
CA TYR A 380 14.94 -9.93 26.44
C TYR A 380 14.80 -10.08 27.96
N ILE A 381 15.87 -10.52 28.61
CA ILE A 381 15.98 -10.67 30.06
C ILE A 381 16.85 -9.54 30.59
N ALA A 382 16.27 -8.54 31.24
CA ALA A 382 16.98 -7.33 31.66
C ALA A 382 18.09 -7.62 32.68
N SER A 383 17.86 -8.55 33.61
CA SER A 383 18.82 -8.92 34.66
C SER A 383 20.14 -9.49 34.13
N THR A 384 20.09 -10.16 32.98
CA THR A 384 21.27 -10.75 32.33
C THR A 384 21.68 -10.04 31.05
N LYS A 385 20.87 -9.07 30.59
CA LYS A 385 21.00 -8.35 29.31
C LYS A 385 21.17 -9.30 28.14
N ARG A 386 20.33 -10.32 28.05
CA ARG A 386 20.39 -11.36 27.00
C ARG A 386 19.06 -11.50 26.30
N ILE A 387 19.10 -11.73 25.00
CA ILE A 387 17.94 -12.14 24.23
C ILE A 387 18.03 -13.64 24.00
N VAL A 388 17.01 -14.38 24.46
CA VAL A 388 16.95 -15.83 24.32
C VAL A 388 15.69 -16.24 23.54
N PRO A 389 15.78 -17.24 22.64
CA PRO A 389 14.61 -17.79 21.99
C PRO A 389 13.73 -18.49 23.02
N ARG A 390 12.40 -18.35 22.89
CA ARG A 390 11.42 -18.99 23.78
C ARG A 390 10.51 -19.96 23.07
N LEU A 391 10.19 -19.70 21.82
CA LEU A 391 9.47 -20.63 20.95
C LEU A 391 9.84 -20.34 19.50
N ALA A 392 9.78 -21.36 18.66
CA ALA A 392 9.96 -21.24 17.22
C ALA A 392 8.88 -22.04 16.51
N LEU A 393 8.25 -21.41 15.51
CA LEU A 393 7.34 -22.08 14.59
C LEU A 393 8.16 -22.87 13.54
N PRO A 394 7.55 -23.83 12.84
CA PRO A 394 8.18 -24.54 11.72
C PRO A 394 8.82 -23.60 10.70
N ALA A 395 9.86 -24.07 10.01
CA ALA A 395 10.54 -23.28 8.99
C ALA A 395 9.58 -22.87 7.86
N GLY A 396 9.62 -21.60 7.47
CA GLY A 396 8.74 -21.02 6.46
C GLY A 396 7.32 -20.69 6.93
N GLU A 397 7.05 -20.76 8.24
CA GLU A 397 5.84 -20.23 8.87
C GLU A 397 6.16 -18.89 9.55
N HIS A 398 5.30 -17.90 9.42
CA HIS A 398 5.46 -16.58 10.02
C HIS A 398 4.64 -16.43 11.29
N LEU A 399 5.25 -15.94 12.37
CA LEU A 399 4.51 -15.65 13.60
C LEU A 399 3.70 -14.35 13.41
N LEU A 400 2.38 -14.44 13.57
CA LEU A 400 1.47 -13.31 13.41
C LEU A 400 1.14 -12.66 14.75
N THR A 401 0.66 -13.44 15.72
CA THR A 401 0.30 -12.93 17.05
C THR A 401 0.39 -14.02 18.10
N THR A 402 0.36 -13.63 19.37
CA THR A 402 0.19 -14.57 20.48
C THR A 402 -0.80 -14.02 21.51
N SER A 403 -1.42 -14.88 22.30
CA SER A 403 -2.28 -14.47 23.41
C SER A 403 -2.28 -15.51 24.52
N ALA A 404 -2.46 -15.07 25.76
CA ALA A 404 -2.66 -15.97 26.90
C ALA A 404 -4.10 -16.49 26.91
N ILE A 405 -4.25 -17.81 27.04
CA ILE A 405 -5.55 -18.50 27.11
C ILE A 405 -5.48 -19.48 28.28
N GLY A 406 -6.03 -19.07 29.42
CA GLY A 406 -5.97 -19.85 30.65
C GLY A 406 -4.53 -20.13 31.08
N GLY A 407 -4.19 -21.40 31.23
CA GLY A 407 -2.82 -21.85 31.53
C GLY A 407 -1.87 -21.92 30.34
N SER A 408 -2.37 -21.69 29.12
CA SER A 408 -1.61 -21.84 27.87
C SER A 408 -1.36 -20.48 27.19
N VAL A 409 -0.40 -20.46 26.28
CA VAL A 409 -0.19 -19.37 25.32
C VAL A 409 -0.53 -19.89 23.93
N ALA A 410 -1.51 -19.26 23.31
CA ALA A 410 -1.85 -19.48 21.92
C ALA A 410 -0.93 -18.64 21.04
N VAL A 411 -0.31 -19.27 20.04
CA VAL A 411 0.57 -18.64 19.07
C VAL A 411 -0.03 -18.88 17.69
N LEU A 412 -0.42 -17.80 17.02
CA LEU A 412 -0.94 -17.84 15.67
C LEU A 412 0.21 -17.65 14.68
N GLY A 413 0.46 -18.68 13.87
CA GLY A 413 1.23 -18.56 12.63
C GLY A 413 0.33 -18.28 11.43
N ASP A 414 0.91 -18.13 10.25
CA ASP A 414 0.19 -18.02 8.98
C ASP A 414 -0.34 -19.37 8.46
N ARG A 415 0.02 -20.50 9.10
CA ARG A 415 -0.45 -21.85 8.70
C ARG A 415 -1.19 -22.60 9.80
N ALA A 416 -0.88 -22.35 11.07
CA ALA A 416 -1.50 -23.05 12.18
C ALA A 416 -1.59 -22.19 13.46
N LEU A 417 -2.52 -22.59 14.33
CA LEU A 417 -2.62 -22.14 15.71
C LEU A 417 -1.95 -23.18 16.63
N TYR A 418 -1.04 -22.73 17.47
CA TYR A 418 -0.27 -23.56 18.40
C TYR A 418 -0.60 -23.20 19.84
N PHE A 419 -0.65 -24.20 20.72
CA PHE A 419 -0.82 -23.99 22.17
C PHE A 419 0.41 -24.47 22.91
N TYR A 420 1.01 -23.59 23.70
CA TYR A 420 2.17 -23.86 24.53
C TYR A 420 1.82 -23.72 26.01
N ASP A 421 2.47 -24.49 26.89
CA ASP A 421 2.34 -24.27 28.34
C ASP A 421 3.05 -22.97 28.72
N SER A 422 2.31 -22.04 29.31
CA SER A 422 2.83 -20.73 29.72
C SER A 422 4.01 -20.83 30.69
N ARG A 423 4.06 -21.87 31.54
CA ARG A 423 5.14 -22.07 32.53
C ARG A 423 6.47 -22.39 31.87
N HIS A 424 6.45 -23.12 30.76
CA HIS A 424 7.66 -23.50 30.04
C HIS A 424 8.26 -22.33 29.25
N LEU A 425 7.40 -21.44 28.73
CA LEU A 425 7.85 -20.22 28.04
C LEU A 425 8.71 -19.32 28.94
N LEU A 426 8.50 -19.36 30.26
CA LEU A 426 9.27 -18.61 31.24
C LEU A 426 10.61 -19.29 31.62
N ASN A 427 10.70 -20.62 31.52
CA ASN A 427 11.79 -21.41 32.11
C ASN A 427 12.97 -21.79 31.19
N GLY A 428 12.98 -21.35 29.93
CA GLY A 428 14.21 -21.24 29.11
C GLY A 428 14.39 -22.28 28.02
N ASP A 429 13.80 -23.47 28.16
CA ASP A 429 13.79 -24.46 27.09
C ASP A 429 12.73 -24.12 26.05
N MET A 430 13.02 -24.39 24.76
CA MET A 430 12.02 -24.25 23.70
C MET A 430 11.00 -25.39 23.82
N PRO A 431 9.77 -25.12 24.27
CA PRO A 431 8.79 -26.17 24.47
C PRO A 431 8.26 -26.68 23.13
N ALA A 432 7.96 -27.97 23.06
CA ALA A 432 7.11 -28.49 22.01
C ALA A 432 5.67 -27.96 22.20
N PRO A 433 4.92 -27.65 21.13
CA PRO A 433 3.52 -27.30 21.25
C PRO A 433 2.74 -28.47 21.84
N ARG A 434 1.87 -28.22 22.81
CA ARG A 434 0.96 -29.23 23.38
C ARG A 434 -0.07 -29.66 22.33
N GLN A 435 -0.61 -28.67 21.63
CA GLN A 435 -1.60 -28.87 20.57
C GLN A 435 -1.28 -27.98 19.38
N ARG A 436 -1.70 -28.45 18.21
CA ARG A 436 -1.57 -27.74 16.93
C ARG A 436 -2.84 -27.93 16.12
N LEU A 437 -3.39 -26.83 15.61
CA LEU A 437 -4.51 -26.85 14.68
C LEU A 437 -4.13 -26.09 13.41
N ALA A 438 -4.15 -26.77 12.26
CA ALA A 438 -3.97 -26.10 10.99
C ALA A 438 -5.10 -25.09 10.75
N ILE A 439 -4.78 -23.93 10.19
CA ILE A 439 -5.81 -22.97 9.78
C ILE A 439 -6.60 -23.62 8.62
N PRO A 440 -7.93 -23.76 8.73
CA PRO A 440 -8.73 -24.53 7.77
C PRO A 440 -8.96 -23.82 6.42
N GLY A 441 -8.41 -22.61 6.23
CA GLY A 441 -8.53 -21.81 5.03
C GLY A 441 -7.29 -20.91 4.86
N HIS A 442 -7.35 -19.96 3.92
CA HIS A 442 -6.24 -19.06 3.64
C HIS A 442 -6.18 -17.90 4.64
N ASN A 443 -4.97 -17.52 5.03
CA ASN A 443 -4.73 -16.55 6.10
C ASN A 443 -5.20 -15.12 5.76
N GLY A 444 -5.16 -14.73 4.48
CA GLY A 444 -5.65 -13.43 4.00
C GLY A 444 -7.16 -13.24 4.18
N ASP A 445 -7.91 -14.34 4.23
CA ASP A 445 -9.37 -14.33 4.44
C ASP A 445 -9.77 -14.38 5.91
N LEU A 446 -8.85 -14.78 6.79
CA LEU A 446 -9.11 -14.93 8.22
C LEU A 446 -9.40 -13.56 8.86
N GLY A 447 -10.63 -13.40 9.35
CA GLY A 447 -11.08 -12.21 10.06
C GLY A 447 -10.77 -12.29 11.55
N THR A 448 -11.33 -13.31 12.21
CA THR A 448 -11.20 -13.50 13.66
C THR A 448 -11.05 -14.99 14.00
N ILE A 449 -10.38 -15.25 15.11
CA ILE A 449 -10.39 -16.57 15.75
C ILE A 449 -10.95 -16.39 17.15
N GLU A 450 -11.97 -17.15 17.51
CA GLU A 450 -12.46 -17.24 18.87
C GLU A 450 -11.99 -18.54 19.49
N VAL A 451 -11.52 -18.47 20.74
CA VAL A 451 -11.02 -19.63 21.47
C VAL A 451 -11.65 -19.65 22.85
N VAL A 452 -12.12 -20.83 23.25
CA VAL A 452 -12.57 -21.10 24.61
C VAL A 452 -11.86 -22.37 25.11
N GLU A 453 -11.40 -22.30 26.37
CA GLU A 453 -10.85 -23.46 27.07
C GLU A 453 -12.00 -24.33 27.58
N LEU A 454 -11.93 -25.62 27.27
CA LEU A 454 -12.81 -26.65 27.79
C LEU A 454 -12.07 -27.42 28.89
N VAL A 455 -12.78 -28.32 29.58
CA VAL A 455 -12.17 -29.16 30.64
C VAL A 455 -11.10 -30.11 30.06
N ASP A 456 -11.24 -30.52 28.81
CA ASP A 456 -10.43 -31.53 28.13
C ASP A 456 -9.83 -31.05 26.80
N GLY A 457 -9.64 -29.74 26.65
CA GLY A 457 -9.01 -29.14 25.48
C GLY A 457 -9.53 -27.75 25.14
N TYR A 458 -9.67 -27.46 23.85
CA TYR A 458 -10.11 -26.17 23.33
C TYR A 458 -11.20 -26.32 22.27
N LEU A 459 -12.12 -25.36 22.25
CA LEU A 459 -13.00 -25.13 21.11
C LEU A 459 -12.58 -23.84 20.42
N ILE A 460 -12.40 -23.92 19.10
CA ILE A 460 -11.80 -22.87 18.28
C ILE A 460 -12.72 -22.60 17.09
N SER A 461 -13.18 -21.36 16.95
CA SER A 461 -13.97 -20.88 15.82
C SER A 461 -13.09 -20.00 14.94
N PHE A 462 -13.02 -20.31 13.65
CA PHE A 462 -12.41 -19.46 12.63
C PHE A 462 -13.51 -18.81 11.81
N ALA A 463 -13.46 -17.49 11.65
CA ALA A 463 -14.33 -16.74 10.76
C ALA A 463 -13.53 -16.17 9.58
N PHE A 464 -13.80 -16.65 8.37
CA PHE A 464 -13.16 -16.18 7.14
C PHE A 464 -14.00 -15.09 6.49
N THR A 465 -13.83 -13.87 6.99
CA THR A 465 -14.67 -12.72 6.65
C THR A 465 -13.89 -11.46 6.28
N ALA A 466 -12.54 -11.46 6.40
CA ALA A 466 -11.72 -10.25 6.34
C ALA A 466 -11.92 -9.44 5.05
N GLN A 467 -12.02 -10.13 3.91
CA GLN A 467 -12.12 -9.52 2.58
C GLN A 467 -13.46 -9.81 1.90
N ALA A 468 -14.50 -10.21 2.64
CA ALA A 468 -15.78 -10.65 2.07
C ALA A 468 -16.56 -9.55 1.30
N HIS A 469 -16.22 -8.28 1.54
CA HIS A 469 -16.79 -7.12 0.86
C HIS A 469 -16.07 -6.76 -0.45
N ASP A 470 -14.86 -7.28 -0.67
CA ASP A 470 -14.04 -7.09 -1.87
C ASP A 470 -14.03 -8.40 -2.70
N MET A 471 -13.62 -8.31 -3.96
CA MET A 471 -13.48 -9.45 -4.85
C MET A 471 -12.38 -10.41 -4.42
N ARG A 472 -11.35 -9.92 -3.71
CA ARG A 472 -10.18 -10.74 -3.31
C ARG A 472 -10.52 -11.80 -2.29
N GLY A 473 -11.47 -11.52 -1.40
CA GLY A 473 -11.79 -12.44 -0.32
C GLY A 473 -12.53 -13.67 -0.78
N ALA A 474 -12.43 -14.74 -0.02
CA ALA A 474 -13.16 -15.99 -0.18
C ALA A 474 -14.69 -15.82 -0.12
N SER A 475 -15.40 -16.87 -0.51
CA SER A 475 -16.81 -17.01 -0.10
C SER A 475 -16.84 -17.16 1.43
N PRO A 476 -17.53 -16.27 2.17
CA PRO A 476 -17.36 -16.19 3.61
C PRO A 476 -17.95 -17.42 4.30
N PHE A 477 -17.22 -17.94 5.29
CA PHE A 477 -17.66 -19.07 6.10
C PHE A 477 -17.08 -19.01 7.51
N GLN A 478 -17.69 -19.80 8.40
CA GLN A 478 -17.22 -20.02 9.76
C GLN A 478 -17.04 -21.51 9.98
N SER A 479 -15.94 -21.92 10.62
CA SER A 479 -15.70 -23.32 10.99
C SER A 479 -15.32 -23.42 12.46
N VAL A 480 -15.94 -24.37 13.17
CA VAL A 480 -15.67 -24.65 14.57
C VAL A 480 -14.97 -25.99 14.71
N TRP A 481 -13.88 -26.01 15.45
CA TRP A 481 -13.02 -27.16 15.67
C TRP A 481 -12.86 -27.41 17.15
N ARG A 482 -12.81 -28.67 17.55
CA ARG A 482 -12.37 -29.09 18.88
C ARG A 482 -10.97 -29.66 18.77
N VAL A 483 -10.14 -29.30 19.73
CA VAL A 483 -8.79 -29.84 19.91
C VAL A 483 -8.72 -30.40 21.32
N ASP A 484 -8.56 -31.71 21.46
CA ASP A 484 -8.50 -32.34 22.79
C ASP A 484 -7.10 -32.22 23.42
N ASP A 485 -6.96 -32.63 24.68
CA ASP A 485 -5.69 -32.66 25.41
C ASP A 485 -4.63 -33.60 24.80
N GLN A 486 -5.02 -34.53 23.93
CA GLN A 486 -4.11 -35.40 23.19
C GLN A 486 -3.64 -34.78 21.87
N GLY A 487 -4.17 -33.60 21.51
CA GLY A 487 -3.88 -32.92 20.26
C GLY A 487 -4.68 -33.43 19.06
N HIS A 488 -5.70 -34.26 19.27
CA HIS A 488 -6.59 -34.69 18.21
C HIS A 488 -7.54 -33.56 17.83
N THR A 489 -7.62 -33.27 16.54
CA THR A 489 -8.44 -32.20 15.99
C THR A 489 -9.68 -32.78 15.33
N THR A 490 -10.85 -32.26 15.69
CA THR A 490 -12.14 -32.70 15.13
C THR A 490 -12.92 -31.50 14.64
N LEU A 491 -13.42 -31.58 13.41
CA LEU A 491 -14.34 -30.59 12.89
C LEU A 491 -15.70 -30.78 13.56
N VAL A 492 -16.16 -29.75 14.26
CA VAL A 492 -17.44 -29.77 14.99
C VAL A 492 -18.58 -29.29 14.10
N ALA A 493 -18.38 -28.18 13.41
CA ALA A 493 -19.38 -27.58 12.55
C ALA A 493 -18.72 -26.69 11.49
N THR A 494 -19.38 -26.54 10.35
CA THR A 494 -19.07 -25.51 9.35
C THR A 494 -20.35 -24.84 8.91
N ARG A 495 -20.32 -23.52 8.81
CA ARG A 495 -21.45 -22.69 8.42
C ARG A 495 -21.02 -21.79 7.27
N THR A 496 -21.72 -21.88 6.14
CA THR A 496 -21.56 -20.90 5.05
C THR A 496 -22.26 -19.60 5.45
N LEU A 497 -21.62 -18.46 5.20
CA LEU A 497 -22.18 -17.15 5.47
C LEU A 497 -22.67 -16.52 4.17
N MET A 498 -23.75 -15.75 4.25
CA MET A 498 -24.23 -14.99 3.11
C MET A 498 -23.31 -13.79 2.85
N ALA A 499 -23.03 -13.52 1.58
CA ALA A 499 -22.39 -12.28 1.17
C ALA A 499 -23.42 -11.15 1.26
N ASP A 500 -23.16 -10.16 2.11
CA ASP A 500 -24.10 -9.04 2.32
C ASP A 500 -24.15 -8.06 1.15
N TYR A 501 -23.08 -8.03 0.37
CA TYR A 501 -22.91 -7.09 -0.72
C TYR A 501 -23.33 -7.72 -2.04
N PRO A 502 -24.11 -7.02 -2.89
CA PRO A 502 -24.49 -7.54 -4.18
C PRO A 502 -23.25 -7.74 -5.07
N PRO A 503 -23.26 -8.72 -6.01
CA PRO A 503 -22.09 -9.01 -6.83
C PRO A 503 -21.54 -7.81 -7.61
N VAL A 504 -22.40 -6.94 -8.14
CA VAL A 504 -21.97 -5.73 -8.87
C VAL A 504 -21.12 -4.81 -8.00
N TYR A 505 -21.41 -4.75 -6.69
CA TYR A 505 -20.64 -3.98 -5.73
C TYR A 505 -19.33 -4.68 -5.35
N ARG A 506 -19.40 -5.96 -4.97
CA ARG A 506 -18.21 -6.74 -4.58
C ARG A 506 -17.14 -6.75 -5.68
N TYR A 507 -17.57 -6.88 -6.94
CA TYR A 507 -16.68 -6.90 -8.10
C TYR A 507 -16.54 -5.54 -8.81
N ARG A 508 -16.81 -4.43 -8.10
CA ARG A 508 -16.81 -3.06 -8.66
C ARG A 508 -15.51 -2.61 -9.31
N ALA A 509 -14.38 -3.15 -8.85
CA ALA A 509 -13.10 -2.85 -9.47
C ALA A 509 -12.83 -3.68 -10.74
N TRP A 510 -13.58 -4.75 -11.02
CA TRP A 510 -13.31 -5.61 -12.16
C TRP A 510 -14.17 -5.27 -13.39
N TRP A 511 -15.50 -5.23 -13.22
CA TRP A 511 -16.42 -5.11 -14.35
C TRP A 511 -16.31 -3.83 -15.19
N PRO A 512 -15.85 -2.65 -14.68
CA PRO A 512 -15.73 -1.47 -15.53
C PRO A 512 -14.67 -1.63 -16.62
N SER A 513 -13.62 -2.41 -16.34
CA SER A 513 -12.54 -2.73 -17.27
C SER A 513 -11.69 -3.87 -16.72
N PRO A 514 -11.93 -5.13 -17.14
CA PRO A 514 -11.12 -6.27 -16.72
C PRO A 514 -9.63 -6.10 -17.11
N ALA A 515 -9.36 -5.50 -18.27
CA ALA A 515 -8.00 -5.25 -18.76
C ALA A 515 -7.24 -4.24 -17.88
N ILE A 516 -7.86 -3.11 -17.51
CA ILE A 516 -7.22 -2.12 -16.64
C ILE A 516 -7.13 -2.62 -15.20
N HIS A 517 -8.09 -3.43 -14.74
CA HIS A 517 -7.98 -4.10 -13.45
C HIS A 517 -6.75 -5.01 -13.39
N ALA A 518 -6.54 -5.87 -14.39
CA ALA A 518 -5.36 -6.73 -14.47
C ALA A 518 -4.06 -5.92 -14.53
N LEU A 519 -4.03 -4.84 -15.33
CA LEU A 519 -2.90 -3.92 -15.39
C LEU A 519 -2.63 -3.27 -14.03
N ARG A 520 -3.66 -2.83 -13.31
CA ARG A 520 -3.56 -2.25 -11.97
C ARG A 520 -2.96 -3.23 -10.98
N GLU A 521 -3.47 -4.46 -10.91
CA GLU A 521 -2.96 -5.47 -9.96
C GLU A 521 -1.49 -5.81 -10.27
N ALA A 522 -1.15 -6.01 -11.55
CA ALA A 522 0.24 -6.24 -11.96
C ALA A 522 1.16 -5.04 -11.66
N SER A 523 0.66 -3.81 -11.80
CA SER A 523 1.46 -2.60 -11.56
C SER A 523 1.66 -2.35 -10.06
N VAL A 524 0.63 -2.58 -9.24
CA VAL A 524 0.69 -2.43 -7.78
C VAL A 524 1.59 -3.48 -7.14
N GLY A 525 1.59 -4.71 -7.68
CA GLY A 525 2.48 -5.80 -7.26
C GLY A 525 3.88 -5.79 -7.90
N LEU A 526 4.19 -4.82 -8.76
CA LEU A 526 5.48 -4.77 -9.44
C LEU A 526 6.63 -4.64 -8.42
N PHE A 527 7.51 -5.65 -8.38
CA PHE A 527 8.62 -5.78 -7.42
C PHE A 527 8.21 -5.94 -5.94
N ALA A 528 6.94 -6.22 -5.65
CA ALA A 528 6.51 -6.54 -4.30
C ALA A 528 7.04 -7.92 -3.87
N THR A 529 7.32 -8.07 -2.57
CA THR A 529 7.53 -9.38 -1.94
C THR A 529 6.18 -10.00 -1.60
N ASP A 530 6.10 -11.32 -1.64
CA ASP A 530 4.90 -12.04 -1.22
C ASP A 530 4.67 -11.84 0.28
N ASP A 531 3.46 -11.41 0.66
CA ASP A 531 3.02 -11.29 2.05
C ASP A 531 2.02 -12.42 2.33
N PRO A 532 2.23 -13.29 3.34
CA PRO A 532 1.28 -14.32 3.73
C PRO A 532 -0.11 -13.78 4.12
N GLN A 533 -0.24 -12.48 4.39
CA GLN A 533 -1.52 -11.82 4.65
C GLN A 533 -2.30 -11.50 3.37
N ASP A 534 -1.65 -11.56 2.20
CA ASP A 534 -2.27 -11.39 0.89
C ASP A 534 -2.69 -12.74 0.25
N ASP A 535 -2.48 -13.86 0.95
CA ASP A 535 -2.91 -15.19 0.53
C ASP A 535 -4.42 -15.36 0.74
N ASN A 536 -5.21 -15.21 -0.32
CA ASN A 536 -6.67 -15.26 -0.29
C ASN A 536 -7.21 -16.32 -1.28
N ASP A 537 -8.30 -17.01 -0.93
CA ASP A 537 -9.03 -17.92 -1.80
C ASP A 537 -10.01 -17.16 -2.70
N THR A 538 -9.48 -16.32 -3.59
CA THR A 538 -10.28 -15.45 -4.46
C THR A 538 -11.24 -16.29 -5.33
N PRO A 539 -12.57 -16.16 -5.16
CA PRO A 539 -13.53 -16.95 -5.92
C PRO A 539 -13.60 -16.49 -7.39
N PRO A 540 -14.02 -17.37 -8.30
CA PRO A 540 -14.19 -17.00 -9.70
C PRO A 540 -15.28 -15.93 -9.87
N ILE A 541 -15.05 -15.00 -10.80
CA ILE A 541 -16.01 -13.93 -11.12
C ILE A 541 -17.38 -14.55 -11.52
N PRO A 542 -18.49 -14.17 -10.86
CA PRO A 542 -19.82 -14.67 -11.17
C PRO A 542 -20.25 -14.43 -12.62
N SER A 543 -21.05 -15.33 -13.18
CA SER A 543 -21.53 -15.24 -14.57
C SER A 543 -22.26 -13.93 -14.85
N SER A 544 -23.09 -13.44 -13.93
CA SER A 544 -23.81 -12.16 -14.05
C SER A 544 -22.86 -10.97 -14.22
N VAL A 545 -21.77 -10.94 -13.46
CA VAL A 545 -20.76 -9.88 -13.51
C VAL A 545 -19.93 -9.99 -14.80
N ARG A 546 -19.58 -11.21 -15.24
CA ARG A 546 -18.90 -11.43 -16.52
C ARG A 546 -19.76 -10.97 -17.70
N THR A 547 -21.04 -11.33 -17.70
CA THR A 547 -21.99 -10.89 -18.74
C THR A 547 -22.11 -9.37 -18.76
N LEU A 548 -22.21 -8.71 -17.60
CA LEU A 548 -22.21 -7.26 -17.51
C LEU A 548 -20.93 -6.65 -18.12
N ALA A 549 -19.76 -7.16 -17.77
CA ALA A 549 -18.49 -6.68 -18.33
C ALA A 549 -18.44 -6.86 -19.85
N PHE A 550 -18.84 -8.03 -20.38
CA PHE A 550 -18.88 -8.28 -21.82
C PHE A 550 -19.87 -7.39 -22.56
N MET A 551 -21.05 -7.12 -21.98
CA MET A 551 -22.01 -6.18 -22.54
C MET A 551 -21.43 -4.76 -22.60
N LEU A 552 -20.77 -4.31 -21.52
CA LEU A 552 -20.12 -2.99 -21.49
C LEU A 552 -18.96 -2.89 -22.48
N MET A 553 -18.18 -3.96 -22.65
CA MET A 553 -17.11 -4.05 -23.65
C MET A 553 -17.67 -4.01 -25.07
N GLY A 554 -18.73 -4.76 -25.37
CA GLY A 554 -19.42 -4.74 -26.66
C GLY A 554 -20.03 -3.37 -26.98
N ALA A 555 -20.70 -2.75 -26.00
CA ALA A 555 -21.20 -1.38 -26.13
C ALA A 555 -20.06 -0.38 -26.37
N SER A 556 -18.95 -0.52 -25.64
CA SER A 556 -17.76 0.32 -25.80
C SER A 556 -17.13 0.18 -27.18
N PHE A 557 -17.09 -1.03 -27.75
CA PHE A 557 -16.65 -1.26 -29.13
C PHE A 557 -17.51 -0.50 -30.14
N LEU A 558 -18.84 -0.64 -30.05
CA LEU A 558 -19.79 0.02 -30.97
C LEU A 558 -19.72 1.55 -30.86
N VAL A 559 -19.69 2.07 -29.63
CA VAL A 559 -19.54 3.50 -29.35
C VAL A 559 -18.18 4.00 -29.83
N GLY A 560 -17.10 3.25 -29.60
CA GLY A 560 -15.76 3.57 -30.09
C GLY A 560 -15.69 3.63 -31.62
N LEU A 561 -16.32 2.69 -32.32
CA LEU A 561 -16.42 2.68 -33.78
C LEU A 561 -17.20 3.90 -34.30
N TRP A 562 -18.32 4.21 -33.65
CA TRP A 562 -19.13 5.40 -33.97
C TRP A 562 -18.38 6.71 -33.71
N LEU A 563 -17.67 6.83 -32.59
CA LEU A 563 -16.84 8.01 -32.31
C LEU A 563 -15.69 8.13 -33.30
N ALA A 564 -14.97 7.04 -33.58
CA ALA A 564 -13.83 7.04 -34.48
C ALA A 564 -14.22 7.37 -35.94
N SER A 565 -15.42 6.99 -36.38
CA SER A 565 -15.92 7.33 -37.72
C SER A 565 -16.17 8.84 -37.89
N ARG A 566 -16.48 9.54 -36.79
CA ARG A 566 -16.67 11.00 -36.74
C ARG A 566 -15.37 11.80 -36.57
N ARG A 567 -14.20 11.14 -36.55
CA ARG A 567 -12.88 11.79 -36.46
C ARG A 567 -12.11 11.66 -37.77
N THR A 568 -11.24 12.62 -38.05
CA THR A 568 -10.28 12.60 -39.18
C THR A 568 -9.14 11.61 -38.88
N MET A 569 -9.36 10.34 -39.22
CA MET A 569 -8.41 9.26 -38.94
C MET A 569 -8.36 8.27 -40.09
N SER A 570 -7.20 7.62 -40.28
CA SER A 570 -7.09 6.50 -41.23
C SER A 570 -7.97 5.32 -40.78
N VAL A 571 -8.42 4.50 -41.73
CA VAL A 571 -9.24 3.31 -41.44
C VAL A 571 -8.54 2.38 -40.45
N ARG A 572 -7.22 2.17 -40.60
CA ARG A 572 -6.42 1.34 -39.67
C ARG A 572 -6.47 1.89 -38.25
N THR A 573 -6.32 3.20 -38.10
CA THR A 573 -6.36 3.86 -36.78
C THR A 573 -7.75 3.81 -36.17
N ARG A 574 -8.82 3.95 -36.97
CA ARG A 574 -10.21 3.81 -36.50
C ARG A 574 -10.47 2.40 -35.98
N LEU A 575 -10.09 1.37 -36.73
CA LEU A 575 -10.25 -0.03 -36.32
C LEU A 575 -9.43 -0.33 -35.06
N ALA A 576 -8.20 0.18 -34.98
CA ALA A 576 -7.36 0.02 -33.79
C ALA A 576 -8.04 0.64 -32.54
N TRP A 577 -8.59 1.85 -32.64
CA TRP A 577 -9.31 2.47 -31.52
C TRP A 577 -10.59 1.74 -31.14
N ALA A 578 -11.38 1.29 -32.13
CA ALA A 578 -12.57 0.49 -31.86
C ALA A 578 -12.21 -0.81 -31.11
N PHE A 579 -11.15 -1.50 -31.55
CA PHE A 579 -10.66 -2.70 -30.90
C PHE A 579 -10.17 -2.44 -29.47
N VAL A 580 -9.41 -1.36 -29.25
CA VAL A 580 -8.98 -0.93 -27.91
C VAL A 580 -10.20 -0.63 -27.03
N CYS A 581 -11.24 0.02 -27.55
CA CYS A 581 -12.49 0.24 -26.82
C CYS A 581 -13.23 -1.07 -26.49
N GLY A 582 -13.16 -2.07 -27.35
CA GLY A 582 -13.73 -3.40 -27.10
C GLY A 582 -12.97 -4.21 -26.04
N ILE A 583 -11.65 -4.07 -25.94
CA ILE A 583 -10.84 -4.78 -24.93
C ILE A 583 -10.84 -4.06 -23.57
N VAL A 584 -10.61 -2.75 -23.60
CA VAL A 584 -10.46 -1.94 -22.39
C VAL A 584 -11.82 -1.51 -21.85
N GLY A 585 -12.83 -1.35 -22.70
CA GLY A 585 -14.17 -0.91 -22.29
C GLY A 585 -14.29 0.61 -22.15
N VAL A 586 -15.10 1.02 -21.17
CA VAL A 586 -15.50 2.43 -20.96
C VAL A 586 -14.30 3.39 -20.84
N PRO A 587 -13.20 3.05 -20.13
CA PRO A 587 -12.06 3.96 -20.04
C PRO A 587 -11.41 4.31 -21.39
N ALA A 588 -11.39 3.37 -22.35
CA ALA A 588 -10.84 3.62 -23.67
C ALA A 588 -11.75 4.50 -24.54
N VAL A 589 -13.07 4.37 -24.40
CA VAL A 589 -14.03 5.26 -25.08
C VAL A 589 -13.86 6.70 -24.60
N ALA A 590 -13.77 6.90 -23.29
CA ALA A 590 -13.50 8.22 -22.71
C ALA A 590 -12.14 8.76 -23.16
N CYS A 591 -11.10 7.92 -23.16
CA CYS A 591 -9.77 8.28 -23.68
C CYS A 591 -9.82 8.73 -25.14
N LEU A 592 -10.52 8.00 -26.02
CA LEU A 592 -10.71 8.37 -27.42
C LEU A 592 -11.42 9.72 -27.55
N TRP A 593 -12.47 9.94 -26.73
CA TRP A 593 -13.24 11.18 -26.75
C TRP A 593 -12.42 12.40 -26.30
N LEU A 594 -11.63 12.25 -25.24
CA LEU A 594 -10.82 13.33 -24.64
C LEU A 594 -9.56 13.65 -25.44
N MET A 595 -8.89 12.65 -26.01
CA MET A 595 -7.58 12.85 -26.65
C MET A 595 -7.68 13.27 -28.13
N LEU A 596 -8.76 12.93 -28.81
CA LEU A 596 -8.93 13.17 -30.25
C LEU A 596 -10.15 14.07 -30.49
N PRO A 597 -9.95 15.39 -30.74
CA PRO A 597 -11.04 16.34 -30.97
C PRO A 597 -11.78 16.07 -32.29
N ALA A 598 -12.97 16.66 -32.43
CA ALA A 598 -13.84 16.40 -33.59
C ALA A 598 -13.24 17.09 -34.81
N ALA A 599 -13.56 16.59 -36.01
CA ALA A 599 -13.26 17.35 -37.20
C ALA A 599 -13.95 18.71 -37.07
N GLU A 600 -13.20 19.81 -37.20
CA GLU A 600 -13.83 21.12 -37.35
C GLU A 600 -14.68 21.06 -38.63
N PRO A 601 -15.97 21.44 -38.57
CA PRO A 601 -16.77 21.55 -39.78
C PRO A 601 -16.08 22.55 -40.69
N GLU A 602 -15.85 22.18 -41.96
CA GLU A 602 -15.29 23.11 -42.92
C GLU A 602 -16.13 24.41 -42.90
N PRO A 603 -15.50 25.59 -42.80
CA PRO A 603 -16.24 26.84 -42.91
C PRO A 603 -16.95 26.81 -44.25
N GLY A 604 -18.30 26.75 -44.21
CA GLY A 604 -19.12 26.71 -45.40
C GLY A 604 -18.75 27.85 -46.35
N PRO A 605 -18.97 27.69 -47.66
CA PRO A 605 -18.60 28.70 -48.65
C PRO A 605 -19.14 30.05 -48.19
N ARG A 606 -18.21 31.00 -47.94
CA ARG A 606 -18.59 32.39 -47.67
C ARG A 606 -19.36 32.86 -48.89
N THR A 607 -20.67 33.00 -48.75
CA THR A 607 -21.50 33.72 -49.73
C THR A 607 -20.93 35.12 -49.80
N GLU A 608 -20.24 35.45 -50.90
CA GLU A 608 -19.84 36.82 -51.18
C GLU A 608 -21.11 37.69 -51.15
N PRO A 609 -21.10 38.82 -50.44
CA PRO A 609 -22.23 39.74 -50.51
C PRO A 609 -22.35 40.21 -51.95
N ALA A 610 -23.50 39.95 -52.57
CA ALA A 610 -23.82 40.49 -53.87
C ALA A 610 -23.73 42.03 -53.79
N HIS A 611 -22.74 42.60 -54.46
CA HIS A 611 -22.69 44.03 -54.70
C HIS A 611 -23.86 44.37 -55.63
N ALA A 612 -24.88 45.01 -55.07
CA ALA A 612 -25.96 45.68 -55.80
C ALA A 612 -25.65 47.17 -55.91
#